data_AF-A0A1G6FI39-F1
#
_entry.id   AF-A0A1G6FI39-F1
#
_cell.length_a   1.000
_cell.length_b   1.000
_cell.length_c   1.000
_cell.angle_alpha   90.00
_cell.angle_beta   90.00
_cell.angle_gamma   90.00
#
_symmetry.space_group_name_H-M   'P 1'
#
loop_
_entity.id
_entity.type
_entity.pdbx_description
1 polymer ?
#
loop_
_entity_poly.entity_id
_entity_poly.type
_entity_poly.pdbx_seq_one_letter_code
_entity_poly.pdbx_strand_id
1 'polypeptide(L)'
;MKVAILNGSPRKENTSAMVQAFREGAEAAGHEVEEYQVGRMKIAGCLGCEYCHTKGEGTCVQKDDLEKIMPAYKEADVIVLAFRQI
;
A
#
# COMPACT_ATOMS: atom_id res chain seq x y z
N MET A 1 -14.58 -6.09 -5.99
CA MET A 1 -13.11 -6.23 -6.06
C MET A 1 -12.52 -5.56 -4.84
N LYS A 2 -11.39 -6.08 -4.36
CA LYS A 2 -10.58 -5.47 -3.31
C LYS A 2 -9.53 -4.55 -3.94
N VAL A 3 -9.50 -3.30 -3.53
CA VAL A 3 -8.59 -2.27 -4.05
C VAL A 3 -7.71 -1.78 -2.92
N ALA A 4 -6.40 -1.95 -3.06
CA ALA A 4 -5.42 -1.40 -2.13
C ALA A 4 -4.74 -0.17 -2.75
N ILE A 5 -4.85 0.98 -2.09
CA ILE A 5 -4.20 2.23 -2.50
C ILE A 5 -2.97 2.46 -1.64
N LEU A 6 -1.80 2.54 -2.27
CA LEU A 6 -0.54 2.91 -1.61
C LEU A 6 -0.25 4.38 -1.91
N ASN A 7 -0.54 5.25 -0.95
CA ASN A 7 -0.38 6.70 -1.07
C ASN A 7 0.93 7.17 -0.44
N GLY A 8 1.90 7.49 -1.29
CA GLY A 8 3.21 8.01 -0.87
C GLY A 8 3.27 9.53 -0.76
N SER A 9 2.17 10.26 -1.01
CA SER A 9 2.18 11.72 -0.93
C SER A 9 2.39 12.18 0.52
N PRO A 10 3.46 12.96 0.82
CA PRO A 10 3.64 13.51 2.17
C PRO A 10 2.60 14.60 2.48
N ARG A 11 2.05 15.23 1.42
CA ARG A 11 1.10 16.33 1.53
C ARG A 11 -0.33 15.80 1.43
N LYS A 12 -1.26 16.48 2.11
CA LYS A 12 -2.70 16.19 2.07
C LYS A 12 -3.41 16.84 0.87
N GLU A 13 -2.67 17.40 -0.07
CA GLU A 13 -3.19 18.17 -1.22
C GLU A 13 -2.80 17.48 -2.54
N ASN A 14 -3.52 17.81 -3.62
CA ASN A 14 -3.33 17.31 -4.99
C ASN A 14 -3.46 15.78 -5.13
N THR A 15 -2.42 15.02 -4.86
CA THR A 15 -2.43 13.54 -4.98
C THR A 15 -3.48 12.93 -4.06
N SER A 16 -3.59 13.40 -2.81
CA SER A 16 -4.65 12.96 -1.90
C SER A 16 -6.05 13.28 -2.42
N ALA A 17 -6.24 14.38 -3.12
CA ALA A 17 -7.54 14.72 -3.71
C ALA A 17 -7.89 13.78 -4.88
N MET A 18 -6.92 13.43 -5.72
CA MET A 18 -7.11 12.44 -6.78
C MET A 18 -7.41 11.04 -6.21
N VAL A 19 -6.68 10.64 -5.17
CA VAL A 19 -6.92 9.38 -4.46
C VAL A 19 -8.33 9.35 -3.87
N GLN A 20 -8.76 10.44 -3.25
CA GLN A 20 -10.11 10.56 -2.70
C GLN A 20 -11.18 10.44 -3.80
N ALA A 21 -11.04 11.16 -4.92
CA ALA A 21 -11.98 11.07 -6.03
C ALA A 21 -12.04 9.65 -6.64
N PHE A 22 -10.89 8.99 -6.79
CA PHE A 22 -10.83 7.60 -7.24
C PHE A 22 -11.53 6.66 -6.25
N ARG A 23 -11.25 6.82 -4.95
CA ARG A 23 -11.85 6.03 -3.88
C ARG A 23 -13.37 6.17 -3.89
N GLU A 24 -13.89 7.40 -3.93
CA GLU A 24 -15.32 7.67 -3.99
C GLU A 24 -15.99 6.98 -5.19
N GLY A 25 -15.37 7.04 -6.37
CA GLY A 25 -15.87 6.34 -7.56
C GLY A 25 -15.83 4.82 -7.45
N ALA A 26 -14.76 4.26 -6.89
CA ALA A 26 -14.61 2.81 -6.73
C ALA A 26 -15.56 2.25 -5.66
N GLU A 27 -15.72 2.94 -4.53
CA GLU A 27 -16.69 2.59 -3.49
C GLU A 27 -18.13 2.70 -4.03
N ALA A 28 -18.46 3.74 -4.81
CA ALA A 28 -19.76 3.88 -5.46
C ALA A 28 -20.08 2.76 -6.47
N ALA A 29 -19.05 2.17 -7.10
CA ALA A 29 -19.18 1.00 -7.96
C ALA A 29 -19.30 -0.34 -7.17
N GLY A 30 -19.33 -0.30 -5.83
CA GLY A 30 -19.46 -1.47 -4.97
C GLY A 30 -18.15 -2.23 -4.76
N HIS A 31 -17.01 -1.55 -4.86
CA HIS A 31 -15.69 -2.13 -4.55
C HIS A 31 -15.25 -1.83 -3.13
N GLU A 32 -14.50 -2.74 -2.52
CA GLU A 32 -13.88 -2.53 -1.21
C GLU A 32 -12.55 -1.81 -1.42
N VAL A 33 -12.37 -0.66 -0.80
CA VAL A 33 -11.19 0.19 -1.00
C VAL A 33 -10.50 0.47 0.33
N GLU A 34 -9.21 0.15 0.40
CA GLU A 34 -8.35 0.45 1.54
C GLU A 34 -7.19 1.37 1.11
N GLU A 35 -6.99 2.47 1.84
CA GLU A 35 -5.88 3.40 1.60
C GLU A 35 -4.81 3.31 2.69
N TYR A 36 -3.56 3.14 2.27
CA TYR A 36 -2.37 3.13 3.12
C TYR A 36 -1.50 4.35 2.82
N GLN A 37 -1.32 5.22 3.81
CA GLN A 37 -0.42 6.38 3.74
C GLN A 37 1.04 5.94 3.94
N VAL A 38 1.60 5.24 2.94
CA VAL A 38 2.92 4.58 3.01
C VAL A 38 4.06 5.57 3.29
N GLY A 39 3.94 6.83 2.88
CA GLY A 39 4.91 7.88 3.17
C GLY A 39 5.02 8.24 4.67
N ARG A 40 4.10 7.78 5.51
CA ARG A 40 4.10 7.98 6.97
C ARG A 40 4.39 6.72 7.77
N MET A 41 4.59 5.60 7.08
CA MET A 41 4.85 4.31 7.69
C MET A 41 6.36 4.11 7.83
N LYS A 42 6.78 3.39 8.87
CA LYS A 42 8.17 2.97 9.05
C LYS A 42 8.39 1.72 8.23
N ILE A 43 8.77 1.90 6.97
CA ILE A 43 9.07 0.82 6.03
C ILE A 43 10.51 1.00 5.56
N ALA A 44 11.37 0.06 5.89
CA ALA A 44 12.76 0.03 5.48
C ALA A 44 12.89 -0.62 4.08
N GLY A 45 13.94 -0.23 3.35
CA GLY A 45 14.28 -0.88 2.09
C GLY A 45 14.59 -2.36 2.28
N CYS A 46 14.37 -3.17 1.23
CA CYS A 46 14.72 -4.59 1.26
C CYS A 46 16.25 -4.75 1.47
N LEU A 47 16.63 -5.64 2.40
CA LEU A 47 18.02 -5.94 2.70
C LEU A 47 18.66 -6.98 1.75
N GLY A 48 17.88 -7.63 0.88
CA GLY A 48 18.37 -8.73 0.04
C GLY A 48 18.83 -9.96 0.82
N CYS A 49 18.31 -10.15 2.04
CA CYS A 49 18.75 -11.22 2.95
C CYS A 49 18.15 -12.61 2.64
N GLU A 50 17.21 -12.72 1.69
CA GLU A 50 16.51 -13.95 1.30
C GLU A 50 15.76 -14.68 2.45
N TYR A 51 15.60 -14.06 3.62
CA TYR A 51 14.91 -14.68 4.76
C TYR A 51 13.46 -15.04 4.41
N CYS A 52 12.73 -14.11 3.79
CA CYS A 52 11.33 -14.32 3.39
C CYS A 52 11.14 -15.48 2.40
N HIS A 53 12.12 -15.74 1.53
CA HIS A 53 12.07 -16.83 0.55
C HIS A 53 12.49 -18.19 1.11
N THR A 54 13.21 -18.22 2.24
CA THR A 54 13.81 -19.44 2.79
C THR A 54 13.17 -19.89 4.10
N LYS A 55 13.26 -19.07 5.15
CA LYS A 55 12.85 -19.44 6.52
C LYS A 55 11.65 -18.66 7.04
N GLY A 56 11.35 -17.51 6.42
CA GLY A 56 10.35 -16.57 6.87
C GLY A 56 8.93 -16.84 6.37
N GLU A 57 8.73 -17.87 5.54
CA GLU A 57 7.40 -18.24 5.01
C GLU A 57 6.67 -17.04 4.36
N GLY A 58 7.41 -16.23 3.59
CA GLY A 58 6.90 -15.02 2.96
C GLY A 58 6.80 -13.79 3.89
N THR A 59 7.30 -13.87 5.12
CA THR A 59 7.38 -12.77 6.08
C THR A 59 8.79 -12.19 6.12
N CYS A 60 8.90 -10.87 6.15
CA CYS A 60 10.19 -10.17 6.20
C CYS A 60 10.82 -10.27 7.60
N VAL A 61 12.15 -10.41 7.68
CA VAL A 61 12.88 -10.40 8.96
C VAL A 61 12.86 -9.03 9.65
N GLN A 62 12.63 -7.94 8.89
CA GLN A 62 12.66 -6.57 9.40
C GLN A 62 11.49 -6.25 10.34
N LYS A 63 10.34 -6.95 10.19
CA LYS A 63 9.13 -6.79 11.03
C LYS A 63 8.72 -5.34 11.23
N ASP A 64 8.65 -4.59 10.13
CA ASP A 64 8.32 -3.17 10.13
C ASP A 64 6.85 -2.95 9.70
N ASP A 65 6.48 -1.70 9.40
CA ASP A 65 5.09 -1.40 9.05
C ASP A 65 4.63 -2.04 7.73
N LEU A 66 5.51 -2.67 6.95
CA LEU A 66 5.13 -3.44 5.76
C LEU A 66 4.13 -4.54 6.11
N GLU A 67 4.26 -5.17 7.28
CA GLU A 67 3.35 -6.24 7.74
C GLU A 67 1.88 -5.78 7.81
N LYS A 68 1.62 -4.49 8.01
CA LYS A 68 0.27 -3.92 8.04
C LYS A 68 -0.36 -3.84 6.64
N ILE A 69 0.45 -3.76 5.60
CA ILE A 69 0.02 -3.63 4.20
C ILE A 69 -0.06 -5.00 3.52
N MET A 70 0.81 -5.94 3.91
CA MET A 70 0.94 -7.24 3.24
C MET A 70 -0.37 -8.02 3.09
N PRO A 71 -1.31 -8.05 4.06
CA PRO A 71 -2.60 -8.71 3.87
C PRO A 71 -3.40 -8.08 2.73
N ALA A 72 -3.60 -6.77 2.76
CA ALA A 72 -4.31 -6.05 1.70
C ALA A 72 -3.58 -6.16 0.35
N TYR A 73 -2.24 -6.14 0.34
CA TYR A 73 -1.45 -6.32 -0.87
C TYR A 73 -1.65 -7.70 -1.51
N LYS A 74 -1.76 -8.77 -0.70
CA LYS A 74 -1.96 -10.15 -1.18
C LYS A 74 -3.40 -10.41 -1.63
N GLU A 75 -4.37 -9.77 -0.99
CA GLU A 75 -5.80 -9.98 -1.25
C GLU A 75 -6.39 -9.03 -2.29
N ALA A 76 -5.69 -7.93 -2.63
CA ALA A 76 -6.17 -6.96 -3.60
C ALA A 76 -6.22 -7.52 -5.02
N ASP A 77 -7.34 -7.28 -5.69
CA ASP A 77 -7.49 -7.48 -7.14
C ASP A 77 -6.81 -6.34 -7.92
N VAL A 78 -6.77 -5.14 -7.31
CA VAL A 78 -6.22 -3.92 -7.90
C VAL A 78 -5.35 -3.20 -6.89
N ILE A 79 -4.13 -2.84 -7.31
CA ILE A 79 -3.21 -2.01 -6.53
C ILE A 79 -3.06 -0.65 -7.22
N VAL A 80 -3.34 0.42 -6.48
CA VAL A 80 -3.17 1.80 -6.94
C VAL A 80 -1.94 2.41 -6.29
N LEU A 81 -0.98 2.79 -7.13
CA LEU A 81 0.27 3.43 -6.72
C LEU A 81 0.13 4.94 -6.88
N ALA A 82 -0.03 5.65 -5.77
CA ALA A 82 -0.22 7.10 -5.77
C ALA A 82 1.04 7.80 -5.24
N PHE A 83 1.94 8.14 -6.17
CA PHE A 83 3.21 8.80 -5.87
C PHE A 83 3.36 10.09 -6.67
N ARG A 84 4.01 11.07 -6.06
CA ARG A 84 4.47 12.28 -6.77
C ARG A 84 5.92 12.07 -7.17
N GLN A 85 6.21 12.09 -8.48
CA GLN A 85 7.56 11.86 -8.99
C GLN A 85 8.44 13.12 -9.07
N ILE A 86 7.93 14.32 -8.78
CA ILE A 86 8.66 15.60 -8.93
C ILE A 86 8.21 16.64 -7.89
#